data_AF-A0A2T0PV34-F1
#
_entry.id   AF-A0A2T0PV34-F1
#
_cell.length_a   1.000
_cell.length_b   1.000
_cell.length_c   1.000
_cell.angle_alpha   90.00
_cell.angle_beta   90.00
_cell.angle_gamma   90.00
#
_symmetry.space_group_name_H-M   'P 1'
#
loop_
_entity.id
_entity.type
_entity.pdbx_description
1 polymer ?
#
loop_
_entity_poly.entity_id
_entity_poly.type
_entity_poly.pdbx_seq_one_letter_code
_entity_poly.pdbx_strand_id
1 'polypeptide(L)'
;MRDPSQFDAIAVDAGPSGNAAAYVTARSGLKALQIERGEYPGSENVQGAILYADALEQIIPDFRDHAPLERHIIEQRMWMLDDTSFVGTHVRSDDYNKPPYNRYTIIRAQFDKWFSSKVREAGALLICETTVNHLIMDGDQVVGLQCNREHGEVYADIVILADGVNSTLTRKAGFHGEIRTGNVALAVEEILLMPEKTIRQRFNVADQEGFVIEMVGRITEGMTGTGFLYTNKESLTIGVGCMPGDFKKNPNRMSTYVLLKKNEASSVDRSTHRGRRDEGVLRSPDPRRGLQCDSVSLRQWLDDRR
;
A
#
# COMPACT_ATOMS: atom_id res chain seq x y z
N MET A 1 32.43 -16.39 -26.29
CA MET A 1 31.28 -16.47 -27.21
C MET A 1 30.06 -16.41 -26.31
N ARG A 2 29.17 -15.42 -26.49
CA ARG A 2 27.99 -15.22 -25.62
C ARG A 2 27.05 -16.42 -25.77
N ASP A 3 26.58 -16.97 -24.65
CA ASP A 3 25.53 -18.00 -24.69
C ASP A 3 24.24 -17.39 -25.29
N PRO A 4 23.48 -18.15 -26.09
CA PRO A 4 22.27 -17.64 -26.73
C PRO A 4 21.24 -17.18 -25.69
N SER A 5 20.53 -16.09 -25.98
CA SER A 5 19.44 -15.61 -25.13
C SER A 5 18.34 -16.67 -25.03
N GLN A 6 17.96 -16.99 -23.79
CA GLN A 6 16.87 -17.91 -23.49
C GLN A 6 15.51 -17.19 -23.51
N PHE A 7 15.55 -15.91 -23.11
CA PHE A 7 14.41 -14.99 -23.05
C PHE A 7 14.76 -13.68 -23.77
N ASP A 8 13.75 -13.00 -24.30
CA ASP A 8 13.94 -11.67 -24.90
C ASP A 8 14.13 -10.62 -23.80
N ALA A 9 13.37 -10.73 -22.71
CA ALA A 9 13.55 -9.89 -21.54
C ALA A 9 13.27 -10.62 -20.22
N ILE A 10 13.98 -10.21 -19.17
CA ILE A 10 13.75 -10.65 -17.80
C ILE A 10 13.33 -9.46 -16.93
N ALA A 11 12.20 -9.57 -16.22
CA ALA A 11 11.81 -8.65 -15.17
C ALA A 11 12.20 -9.21 -13.80
N VAL A 12 12.98 -8.45 -13.05
CA VAL A 12 13.34 -8.79 -11.66
C VAL A 12 12.28 -8.20 -10.73
N ASP A 13 11.71 -9.05 -9.88
CA ASP A 13 10.61 -8.80 -8.93
C ASP A 13 9.20 -8.88 -9.56
N ALA A 14 8.22 -9.31 -8.75
CA ALA A 14 6.80 -9.42 -9.10
C ALA A 14 5.90 -8.45 -8.29
N GLY A 15 6.43 -7.28 -7.95
CA GLY A 15 5.65 -6.10 -7.61
C GLY A 15 5.00 -5.39 -8.82
N PRO A 16 4.35 -4.23 -8.61
CA PRO A 16 3.54 -3.55 -9.62
C PRO A 16 4.31 -3.23 -10.90
N SER A 17 5.53 -2.70 -10.78
CA SER A 17 6.41 -2.38 -11.91
C SER A 17 6.90 -3.63 -12.63
N GLY A 18 7.29 -4.67 -11.88
CA GLY A 18 7.72 -5.94 -12.45
C GLY A 18 6.59 -6.64 -13.21
N ASN A 19 5.39 -6.70 -12.63
CA ASN A 19 4.21 -7.25 -13.26
C ASN A 19 3.82 -6.47 -14.52
N ALA A 20 3.79 -5.13 -14.45
CA ALA A 20 3.52 -4.31 -15.63
C ALA A 20 4.53 -4.58 -16.76
N ALA A 21 5.83 -4.59 -16.44
CA ALA A 21 6.88 -4.82 -17.42
C ALA A 21 6.79 -6.21 -18.06
N ALA A 22 6.65 -7.27 -17.25
CA ALA A 22 6.53 -8.64 -17.73
C ALA A 22 5.24 -8.85 -18.54
N TYR A 23 4.12 -8.27 -18.09
CA TYR A 23 2.83 -8.35 -18.78
C TYR A 23 2.90 -7.72 -20.18
N VAL A 24 3.39 -6.48 -20.29
CA VAL A 24 3.49 -5.77 -21.58
C VAL A 24 4.46 -6.49 -22.52
N THR A 25 5.59 -6.98 -21.99
CA THR A 25 6.56 -7.77 -22.75
C THR A 25 5.90 -9.01 -23.35
N ALA A 26 5.24 -9.82 -22.52
CA ALA A 26 4.59 -11.05 -22.98
C ALA A 26 3.42 -10.80 -23.93
N ARG A 27 2.58 -9.80 -23.65
CA ARG A 27 1.48 -9.38 -24.54
C ARG A 27 1.95 -8.93 -25.92
N SER A 28 3.20 -8.48 -26.02
CA SER A 28 3.84 -8.10 -27.29
C SER A 28 4.39 -9.31 -28.07
N GLY A 29 4.23 -10.54 -27.55
CA GLY A 29 4.69 -11.77 -28.18
C GLY A 29 6.14 -12.13 -27.90
N LEU A 30 6.79 -11.44 -26.95
CA LEU A 30 8.17 -11.69 -26.55
C LEU A 30 8.24 -12.75 -25.44
N LYS A 31 9.31 -13.54 -25.43
CA LYS A 31 9.64 -14.50 -24.38
C LYS A 31 10.06 -13.76 -23.12
N ALA A 32 9.10 -13.55 -22.22
CA ALA A 32 9.34 -12.90 -20.95
C ALA A 32 9.59 -13.92 -19.83
N LEU A 33 10.62 -13.66 -19.02
CA LEU A 33 10.79 -14.28 -17.71
C LEU A 33 10.55 -13.23 -16.63
N GLN A 34 9.86 -13.60 -15.57
CA GLN A 34 9.74 -12.83 -14.35
C GLN A 34 10.26 -13.65 -13.18
N ILE A 35 11.07 -13.05 -12.32
CA ILE A 35 11.66 -13.71 -11.16
C ILE A 35 11.23 -12.99 -9.88
N GLU A 36 10.67 -13.73 -8.93
CA GLU A 36 10.23 -13.23 -7.63
C GLU A 36 11.00 -13.95 -6.51
N ARG A 37 11.45 -13.19 -5.51
CA ARG A 37 12.17 -13.74 -4.36
C ARG A 37 11.25 -14.44 -3.37
N GLY A 38 10.09 -13.84 -3.12
CA GLY A 38 9.10 -14.34 -2.18
C GLY A 38 8.48 -15.66 -2.62
N GLU A 39 7.80 -16.31 -1.69
CA GLU A 39 7.06 -17.56 -1.92
C GLU A 39 6.00 -17.39 -3.02
N TYR A 40 5.39 -16.21 -3.06
CA TYR A 40 4.43 -15.79 -4.07
C TYR A 40 4.51 -14.28 -4.31
N PRO A 41 4.05 -13.79 -5.48
CA PRO A 41 3.98 -12.36 -5.75
C PRO A 41 3.11 -11.64 -4.73
N GLY A 42 3.66 -10.59 -4.12
CA GLY A 42 2.97 -9.83 -3.09
C GLY A 42 3.27 -10.24 -1.64
N SER A 43 4.06 -11.31 -1.40
CA SER A 43 4.45 -11.74 -0.04
C SER A 43 5.35 -10.74 0.67
N GLU A 44 6.23 -10.06 -0.07
CA GLU A 44 7.18 -9.06 0.45
C GLU A 44 6.68 -7.62 0.26
N ASN A 45 5.48 -7.46 -0.31
CA ASN A 45 4.97 -6.19 -0.77
C ASN A 45 4.08 -5.55 0.28
N VAL A 46 4.58 -4.45 0.84
CA VAL A 46 3.89 -3.67 1.87
C VAL A 46 3.47 -2.33 1.27
N GLN A 47 2.20 -1.97 1.41
CA GLN A 47 1.70 -0.66 1.00
C GLN A 47 0.35 -0.39 1.67
N GLY A 48 0.23 0.79 2.27
CA GLY A 48 -1.05 1.42 2.54
C GLY A 48 -1.67 1.79 1.20
N ALA A 49 -2.32 0.83 0.55
CA ALA A 49 -2.43 0.87 -0.89
C ALA A 49 -3.71 1.54 -1.36
N ILE A 50 -3.55 2.78 -1.82
CA ILE A 50 -4.46 3.41 -2.77
C ILE A 50 -3.95 3.10 -4.17
N LEU A 51 -4.67 2.25 -4.89
CA LEU A 51 -4.49 2.05 -6.31
C LEU A 51 -5.15 3.20 -7.08
N TYR A 52 -4.38 3.85 -7.94
CA TYR A 52 -4.89 4.79 -8.94
C TYR A 52 -5.13 4.03 -10.23
N ALA A 53 -6.38 4.02 -10.70
CA ALA A 53 -6.82 3.13 -11.76
C ALA A 53 -6.22 3.44 -13.13
N ASP A 54 -6.00 4.72 -13.44
CA ASP A 54 -5.58 5.19 -14.77
C ASP A 54 -4.35 4.44 -15.33
N ALA A 55 -3.29 4.31 -14.52
CA ALA A 55 -2.07 3.64 -14.97
C ALA A 55 -2.27 2.15 -15.25
N LEU A 56 -3.09 1.47 -14.45
CA LEU A 56 -3.39 0.04 -14.65
C LEU A 56 -4.36 -0.17 -15.80
N GLU A 57 -5.35 0.71 -15.97
CA GLU A 57 -6.33 0.67 -17.05
C GLU A 57 -5.68 0.79 -18.43
N GLN A 58 -4.59 1.55 -18.54
CA GLN A 58 -3.81 1.61 -19.78
C GLN A 58 -3.10 0.28 -20.11
N ILE A 59 -2.84 -0.57 -19.12
CA ILE A 59 -2.15 -1.86 -19.27
C ILE A 59 -3.16 -3.01 -19.41
N ILE A 60 -4.19 -3.02 -18.55
CA ILE A 60 -5.26 -4.02 -18.49
C ILE A 60 -6.60 -3.25 -18.42
N PRO A 61 -7.20 -2.90 -19.58
CA PRO A 61 -8.40 -2.04 -19.63
C PRO A 61 -9.60 -2.59 -18.84
N ASP A 62 -9.73 -3.92 -18.77
CA ASP A 62 -10.81 -4.65 -18.12
C ASP A 62 -10.46 -5.09 -16.69
N PHE A 63 -9.42 -4.53 -16.06
CA PHE A 63 -8.95 -5.02 -14.75
C PHE A 63 -10.05 -5.01 -13.68
N ARG A 64 -11.00 -4.08 -13.74
CA ARG A 64 -12.06 -3.90 -12.74
C ARG A 64 -13.00 -5.10 -12.64
N ASP A 65 -13.09 -5.92 -13.68
CA ASP A 65 -13.99 -7.07 -13.72
C ASP A 65 -13.47 -8.24 -12.89
N HIS A 66 -12.16 -8.29 -12.66
CA HIS A 66 -11.49 -9.48 -12.12
C HIS A 66 -10.45 -9.19 -11.02
N ALA A 67 -9.94 -7.95 -10.92
CA ALA A 67 -8.97 -7.60 -9.91
C ALA A 67 -9.58 -7.66 -8.50
N PRO A 68 -8.82 -8.13 -7.49
CA PRO A 68 -9.27 -8.18 -6.10
C PRO A 68 -9.21 -6.78 -5.49
N LEU A 69 -10.11 -5.90 -5.94
CA LEU A 69 -10.27 -4.55 -5.43
C LEU A 69 -11.04 -4.59 -4.10
N GLU A 70 -10.62 -3.75 -3.15
CA GLU A 70 -11.35 -3.54 -1.90
C GLU A 70 -12.47 -2.50 -2.15
N ARG A 71 -12.30 -1.25 -1.70
CA ARG A 71 -13.34 -0.21 -1.80
C ARG A 71 -12.94 0.87 -2.80
N HIS A 72 -13.87 1.39 -3.59
CA HIS A 72 -13.61 2.58 -4.42
C HIS A 72 -13.67 3.84 -3.55
N ILE A 73 -12.69 4.72 -3.70
CA ILE A 73 -12.47 5.83 -2.75
C ILE A 73 -13.25 7.07 -3.21
N ILE A 74 -14.29 7.41 -2.45
CA ILE A 74 -15.15 8.56 -2.72
C ILE A 74 -14.79 9.80 -1.89
N GLU A 75 -13.98 9.61 -0.84
CA GLU A 75 -13.65 10.66 0.12
C GLU A 75 -12.19 10.55 0.57
N GLN A 76 -11.49 11.68 0.59
CA GLN A 76 -10.14 11.80 1.13
C GLN A 76 -10.13 12.85 2.24
N ARG A 77 -9.68 12.43 3.42
CA ARG A 77 -9.61 13.24 4.64
C ARG A 77 -8.16 13.61 4.94
N MET A 78 -7.99 14.79 5.50
CA MET A 78 -6.71 15.32 5.99
C MET A 78 -6.92 15.73 7.44
N TRP A 79 -6.25 15.05 8.37
CA TRP A 79 -6.36 15.33 9.81
C TRP A 79 -5.03 15.83 10.34
N MET A 80 -5.07 16.91 11.12
CA MET A 80 -3.96 17.38 11.93
C MET A 80 -4.28 17.04 13.39
N LEU A 81 -3.50 16.12 13.95
CA LEU A 81 -3.71 15.55 15.27
C LEU A 81 -2.82 16.26 16.30
N ASP A 82 -3.38 16.45 17.48
CA ASP A 82 -2.69 16.68 18.75
C ASP A 82 -2.75 15.41 19.62
N ASP A 83 -2.26 15.44 20.86
CA ASP A 83 -2.28 14.28 21.77
C ASP A 83 -3.71 13.78 22.08
N THR A 84 -4.71 14.67 22.12
CA THR A 84 -6.10 14.34 22.51
C THR A 84 -7.19 14.89 21.60
N SER A 85 -6.80 15.57 20.52
CA SER A 85 -7.75 16.22 19.60
C SER A 85 -7.24 16.21 18.17
N PHE A 86 -8.11 16.59 17.22
CA PHE A 86 -7.70 16.82 15.84
C PHE A 86 -8.51 17.95 15.22
N VAL A 87 -7.93 18.61 14.23
CA VAL A 87 -8.66 19.42 13.24
C VAL A 87 -8.58 18.70 11.90
N GLY A 88 -9.71 18.55 11.21
CA GLY A 88 -9.78 17.80 9.97
C GLY A 88 -10.53 18.54 8.88
N THR A 89 -10.11 18.33 7.64
CA THR A 89 -10.87 18.68 6.44
C THR A 89 -10.98 17.46 5.53
N HIS A 90 -11.91 17.47 4.58
CA HIS A 90 -12.07 16.38 3.63
C HIS A 90 -12.59 16.88 2.29
N VAL A 91 -12.30 16.11 1.25
CA VAL A 91 -12.94 16.23 -0.06
C VAL A 91 -13.72 14.95 -0.29
N ARG A 92 -15.04 15.08 -0.36
CA ARG A 92 -15.96 14.04 -0.82
C ARG A 92 -16.56 14.49 -2.14
N SER A 93 -16.51 13.65 -3.15
CA SER A 93 -17.05 13.97 -4.48
C SER A 93 -17.86 12.81 -5.04
N ASP A 94 -19.10 13.09 -5.43
CA ASP A 94 -19.95 12.14 -6.15
C ASP A 94 -19.38 11.79 -7.53
N ASP A 95 -18.48 12.61 -8.09
CA ASP A 95 -17.79 12.27 -9.33
C ASP A 95 -16.83 11.09 -9.14
N TYR A 96 -16.32 10.88 -7.92
CA TYR A 96 -15.57 9.67 -7.57
C TYR A 96 -16.46 8.46 -7.31
N ASN A 97 -17.79 8.66 -7.23
CA ASN A 97 -18.79 7.62 -7.01
C ASN A 97 -19.54 7.22 -8.30
N LYS A 98 -18.96 7.52 -9.47
CA LYS A 98 -19.50 7.14 -10.77
C LYS A 98 -18.51 6.24 -11.53
N PRO A 99 -18.95 5.14 -12.14
CA PRO A 99 -18.09 4.34 -13.01
C PRO A 99 -17.59 5.14 -14.24
N PRO A 100 -16.38 4.86 -14.74
CA PRO A 100 -15.35 4.03 -14.09
C PRO A 100 -14.75 4.73 -12.87
N TYR A 101 -14.65 4.03 -11.72
CA TYR A 101 -14.11 4.65 -10.52
C TYR A 101 -12.59 4.84 -10.65
N ASN A 102 -12.09 5.93 -10.07
CA ASN A 102 -10.71 6.39 -10.25
C ASN A 102 -9.71 5.71 -9.29
N ARG A 103 -10.12 5.41 -8.05
CA ARG A 103 -9.21 4.94 -7.00
C ARG A 103 -9.83 3.84 -6.18
N TYR A 104 -8.99 2.90 -5.75
CA TYR A 104 -9.40 1.76 -4.94
C TYR A 104 -8.42 1.54 -3.80
N THR A 105 -8.91 1.08 -2.66
CA THR A 105 -8.05 0.35 -1.73
C THR A 105 -7.78 -1.05 -2.28
N ILE A 106 -6.60 -1.60 -2.00
CA ILE A 106 -6.22 -2.97 -2.37
C ILE A 106 -5.43 -3.63 -1.24
N ILE A 107 -5.44 -4.97 -1.21
CA ILE A 107 -4.51 -5.75 -0.40
C ILE A 107 -3.42 -6.32 -1.32
N ARG A 108 -2.18 -5.86 -1.16
CA ARG A 108 -1.06 -6.17 -2.07
C ARG A 108 -0.84 -7.67 -2.26
N ALA A 109 -0.89 -8.45 -1.18
CA ALA A 109 -0.73 -9.91 -1.26
C ALA A 109 -1.76 -10.59 -2.17
N GLN A 110 -2.98 -10.05 -2.30
CA GLN A 110 -4.00 -10.59 -3.22
C GLN A 110 -3.89 -9.95 -4.60
N PHE A 111 -3.67 -8.64 -4.64
CA PHE A 111 -3.60 -7.88 -5.88
C PHE A 111 -2.41 -8.28 -6.75
N ASP A 112 -1.22 -8.40 -6.17
CA ASP A 112 -0.01 -8.78 -6.92
C ASP A 112 -0.09 -10.26 -7.38
N LYS A 113 -0.70 -11.16 -6.61
CA LYS A 113 -1.03 -12.53 -7.08
C LYS A 113 -1.90 -12.52 -8.32
N TRP A 114 -2.96 -11.71 -8.31
CA TRP A 114 -3.85 -11.55 -9.46
C TRP A 114 -3.10 -10.95 -10.66
N PHE A 115 -2.32 -9.90 -10.45
CA PHE A 115 -1.61 -9.25 -11.56
C PHE A 115 -0.56 -10.20 -12.17
N SER A 116 0.17 -10.95 -11.33
CA SER A 116 1.06 -12.01 -11.80
C SER A 116 0.32 -13.17 -12.50
N SER A 117 -0.95 -13.45 -12.15
CA SER A 117 -1.75 -14.40 -12.94
C SER A 117 -1.98 -13.87 -14.36
N LYS A 118 -2.26 -12.57 -14.51
CA LYS A 118 -2.37 -11.91 -15.81
C LYS A 118 -1.07 -11.94 -16.61
N VAL A 119 0.08 -11.78 -15.94
CA VAL A 119 1.41 -11.94 -16.56
C VAL A 119 1.59 -13.36 -17.12
N ARG A 120 1.21 -14.39 -16.36
CA ARG A 120 1.27 -15.80 -16.82
C ARG A 120 0.27 -16.10 -17.93
N GLU A 121 -0.95 -15.58 -17.84
CA GLU A 121 -1.97 -15.69 -18.90
C GLU A 121 -1.51 -15.04 -20.21
N ALA A 122 -0.71 -13.97 -20.12
CA ALA A 122 -0.09 -13.32 -21.27
C ALA A 122 1.07 -14.13 -21.89
N GLY A 123 1.55 -15.19 -21.23
CA GLY A 123 2.58 -16.09 -21.75
C GLY A 123 3.96 -15.95 -21.12
N ALA A 124 4.14 -15.08 -20.13
CA ALA A 124 5.41 -15.00 -19.40
C ALA A 124 5.61 -16.21 -18.47
N LEU A 125 6.87 -16.64 -18.32
CA LEU A 125 7.26 -17.56 -17.25
C LEU A 125 7.49 -16.76 -15.97
N LEU A 126 6.81 -17.13 -14.88
CA LEU A 126 7.07 -16.59 -13.54
C LEU A 126 7.71 -17.66 -12.66
N ILE A 127 8.82 -17.31 -12.02
CA ILE A 127 9.52 -18.17 -11.06
C ILE A 127 9.63 -17.46 -9.71
N CYS A 128 8.93 -17.98 -8.71
CA CYS A 128 9.00 -17.52 -7.32
C CYS A 128 10.17 -18.17 -6.55
N GLU A 129 10.34 -17.82 -5.27
CA GLU A 129 11.35 -18.37 -4.37
C GLU A 129 12.76 -18.31 -4.97
N THR A 130 13.05 -17.25 -5.72
CA THR A 130 14.28 -17.12 -6.50
C THR A 130 14.85 -15.72 -6.34
N THR A 131 16.00 -15.64 -5.68
CA THR A 131 16.73 -14.37 -5.50
C THR A 131 17.72 -14.21 -6.64
N VAL A 132 17.68 -13.05 -7.31
CA VAL A 132 18.72 -12.65 -8.24
C VAL A 132 19.89 -12.04 -7.45
N ASN A 133 21.07 -12.63 -7.54
CA ASN A 133 22.24 -12.23 -6.77
C ASN A 133 23.15 -11.26 -7.53
N HIS A 134 23.30 -11.48 -8.83
CA HIS A 134 24.25 -10.75 -9.69
C HIS A 134 23.70 -10.58 -11.11
N LEU A 135 24.17 -9.54 -11.81
CA LEU A 135 24.02 -9.40 -13.25
C LEU A 135 25.18 -10.10 -13.95
N ILE A 136 24.90 -10.74 -15.08
CA ILE A 136 25.93 -11.31 -15.95
C ILE A 136 26.28 -10.23 -16.99
N MET A 137 27.57 -9.91 -17.10
CA MET A 137 28.08 -8.83 -17.95
C MET A 137 28.92 -9.39 -19.11
N ASP A 138 28.77 -8.82 -20.29
CA ASP A 138 29.69 -8.96 -21.42
C ASP A 138 30.23 -7.56 -21.78
N GLY A 139 31.45 -7.26 -21.30
CA GLY A 139 31.95 -5.89 -21.28
C GLY A 139 31.04 -4.98 -20.43
N ASP A 140 30.53 -3.91 -21.04
CA ASP A 140 29.62 -2.95 -20.39
C ASP A 140 28.14 -3.31 -20.56
N GLN A 141 27.82 -4.42 -21.23
CA GLN A 141 26.45 -4.84 -21.50
C GLN A 141 25.98 -5.89 -20.48
N VAL A 142 24.79 -5.68 -19.92
CA VAL A 142 24.08 -6.72 -19.16
C VAL A 142 23.51 -7.73 -20.17
N VAL A 143 23.87 -9.01 -20.01
CA VAL A 143 23.46 -10.11 -20.91
C VAL A 143 22.65 -11.20 -20.21
N GLY A 144 22.40 -11.03 -18.92
CA GLY A 144 21.68 -12.01 -18.12
C GLY A 144 21.79 -11.74 -16.63
N LEU A 145 21.40 -12.74 -15.84
CA LEU A 145 21.44 -12.70 -14.40
C LEU A 145 21.78 -14.05 -13.78
N GLN A 146 22.28 -14.01 -12.55
CA GLN A 146 22.58 -15.19 -11.74
C GLN A 146 21.60 -15.25 -10.57
N CYS A 147 20.81 -16.32 -10.52
CA CYS A 147 19.90 -16.65 -9.44
C CYS A 147 20.59 -17.49 -8.34
N ASN A 148 19.97 -17.55 -7.17
CA ASN A 148 20.35 -18.41 -6.03
C ASN A 148 19.93 -19.90 -6.20
N ARG A 149 19.95 -20.41 -7.43
CA ARG A 149 19.63 -21.81 -7.76
C ARG A 149 20.85 -22.51 -8.36
N GLU A 150 20.90 -23.83 -8.26
CA GLU A 150 21.88 -24.64 -8.98
C GLU A 150 21.69 -24.42 -10.49
N HIS A 151 22.78 -24.13 -11.21
CA HIS A 151 22.74 -23.70 -12.61
C HIS A 151 21.80 -22.50 -12.87
N GLY A 152 21.71 -21.57 -11.91
CA GLY A 152 20.79 -20.41 -11.96
C GLY A 152 21.19 -19.28 -12.90
N GLU A 153 22.03 -19.53 -13.90
CA GLU A 153 22.39 -18.54 -14.92
C GLU A 153 21.27 -18.45 -15.96
N VAL A 154 20.75 -17.25 -16.19
CA VAL A 154 19.70 -17.00 -17.19
C VAL A 154 20.12 -15.84 -18.08
N TYR A 155 20.14 -16.08 -19.39
CA TYR A 155 20.56 -15.11 -20.40
C TYR A 155 19.36 -14.50 -21.12
N ALA A 156 19.41 -13.18 -21.32
CA ALA A 156 18.41 -12.43 -22.05
C ALA A 156 19.01 -11.21 -22.75
N ASP A 157 18.25 -10.62 -23.67
CA ASP A 157 18.66 -9.42 -24.38
C ASP A 157 18.41 -8.14 -23.56
N ILE A 158 17.41 -8.16 -22.67
CA ILE A 158 17.08 -7.05 -21.77
C ILE A 158 16.85 -7.59 -20.35
N VAL A 159 17.39 -6.89 -19.35
CA VAL A 159 17.07 -7.10 -17.93
C VAL A 159 16.43 -5.83 -17.37
N ILE A 160 15.22 -5.95 -16.83
CA ILE A 160 14.44 -4.87 -16.23
C ILE A 160 14.55 -5.02 -14.71
N LEU A 161 15.23 -4.07 -14.07
CA LEU A 161 15.40 -4.03 -12.62
C LEU A 161 14.21 -3.31 -11.98
N ALA A 162 13.27 -4.08 -11.43
CA ALA A 162 12.06 -3.59 -10.78
C ALA A 162 12.00 -3.97 -9.28
N ASP A 163 13.15 -4.18 -8.63
CA ASP A 163 13.34 -4.71 -7.26
C ASP A 163 13.13 -3.68 -6.12
N GLY A 164 12.33 -2.65 -6.38
CA GLY A 164 11.81 -1.72 -5.37
C GLY A 164 12.86 -0.84 -4.67
N VAL A 165 12.45 -0.25 -3.53
CA VAL A 165 13.24 0.78 -2.83
C VAL A 165 14.55 0.25 -2.25
N ASN A 166 14.57 -1.00 -1.80
CA ASN A 166 15.76 -1.62 -1.20
C ASN A 166 16.56 -2.42 -2.24
N SER A 167 16.69 -1.86 -3.45
CA SER A 167 17.35 -2.50 -4.58
C SER A 167 18.82 -2.83 -4.26
N THR A 168 19.09 -4.09 -3.90
CA THR A 168 20.46 -4.55 -3.59
C THR A 168 21.20 -4.93 -4.87
N LEU A 169 20.48 -5.44 -5.87
CA LEU A 169 21.05 -5.84 -7.15
C LEU A 169 21.54 -4.63 -7.93
N THR A 170 20.70 -3.59 -8.07
CA THR A 170 21.04 -2.35 -8.77
C THR A 170 22.21 -1.61 -8.11
N ARG A 171 22.30 -1.64 -6.76
CA ARG A 171 23.46 -1.11 -6.03
C ARG A 171 24.73 -1.89 -6.30
N LYS A 172 24.67 -3.23 -6.24
CA LYS A 172 25.83 -4.10 -6.55
C LYS A 172 26.31 -3.93 -7.98
N ALA A 173 25.38 -3.65 -8.91
CA ALA A 173 25.68 -3.33 -10.30
C ALA A 173 26.27 -1.92 -10.50
N GLY A 174 26.34 -1.09 -9.46
CA GLY A 174 26.91 0.25 -9.52
C GLY A 174 26.01 1.31 -10.16
N PHE A 175 24.75 1.00 -10.46
CA PHE A 175 23.81 1.94 -11.09
C PHE A 175 23.35 3.04 -10.11
N HIS A 176 23.36 2.78 -8.80
CA HIS A 176 23.25 3.83 -7.78
C HIS A 176 23.94 3.47 -6.47
N GLY A 177 24.21 4.48 -5.64
CA GLY A 177 24.80 4.32 -4.29
C GLY A 177 23.77 4.08 -3.18
N GLU A 178 24.16 4.25 -1.93
CA GLU A 178 23.20 4.21 -0.82
C GLU A 178 22.15 5.32 -0.91
N ILE A 179 20.91 4.98 -0.57
CA ILE A 179 19.81 5.95 -0.53
C ILE A 179 20.02 6.85 0.69
N ARG A 180 20.09 8.15 0.45
CA ARG A 180 20.21 9.15 1.51
C ARG A 180 18.96 9.12 2.39
N THR A 181 19.14 9.23 3.70
CA THR A 181 18.05 9.14 4.69
C THR A 181 16.98 10.23 4.59
N GLY A 182 17.20 11.28 3.80
CA GLY A 182 16.19 12.29 3.46
C GLY A 182 15.40 12.01 2.18
N ASN A 183 15.73 10.94 1.45
CA ASN A 183 15.10 10.53 0.19
C ASN A 183 14.27 9.24 0.33
N VAL A 184 14.10 8.75 1.56
CA VAL A 184 13.33 7.53 1.85
C VAL A 184 12.59 7.73 3.16
N ALA A 185 11.39 7.17 3.27
CA ALA A 185 10.65 7.07 4.53
C ALA A 185 10.63 5.61 4.98
N LEU A 186 10.79 5.35 6.28
CA LEU A 186 10.47 4.06 6.87
C LEU A 186 8.99 4.10 7.27
N ALA A 187 8.20 3.19 6.71
CA ALA A 187 6.78 3.05 7.04
C ALA A 187 6.51 1.72 7.76
N VAL A 188 5.60 1.75 8.71
CA VAL A 188 5.03 0.56 9.35
C VAL A 188 3.52 0.64 9.20
N GLU A 189 2.91 -0.48 8.85
CA GLU A 189 1.47 -0.61 8.71
C GLU A 189 0.95 -1.81 9.47
N GLU A 190 -0.35 -1.79 9.75
CA GLU A 190 -1.11 -2.87 10.34
C GLU A 190 -2.47 -2.97 9.68
N ILE A 191 -2.93 -4.19 9.44
CA ILE A 191 -4.28 -4.49 8.95
C ILE A 191 -5.11 -4.97 10.12
N LEU A 192 -6.10 -4.17 10.49
CA LEU A 192 -7.01 -4.41 11.60
C LEU A 192 -8.30 -5.00 11.06
N LEU A 193 -8.56 -6.27 11.37
CA LEU A 193 -9.82 -6.92 10.97
C LEU A 193 -11.00 -6.22 11.63
N MET A 194 -11.97 -5.82 10.83
CA MET A 194 -13.18 -5.16 11.30
C MET A 194 -14.36 -5.57 10.41
N PRO A 195 -15.47 -6.09 10.98
CA PRO A 195 -16.62 -6.46 10.19
C PRO A 195 -17.10 -5.33 9.30
N GLU A 196 -17.42 -5.63 8.05
CA GLU A 196 -17.86 -4.64 7.05
C GLU A 196 -18.98 -3.74 7.57
N LYS A 197 -19.99 -4.33 8.22
CA LYS A 197 -21.10 -3.59 8.83
C LYS A 197 -20.63 -2.52 9.80
N THR A 198 -19.62 -2.84 10.62
CA THR A 198 -19.03 -1.91 11.59
C THR A 198 -18.30 -0.78 10.88
N ILE A 199 -17.51 -1.07 9.84
CA ILE A 199 -16.84 -0.04 9.03
C ILE A 199 -17.89 0.92 8.43
N ARG A 200 -18.90 0.38 7.75
CA ARG A 200 -19.96 1.17 7.12
C ARG A 200 -20.69 2.08 8.10
N GLN A 201 -21.08 1.55 9.27
CA GLN A 201 -21.75 2.32 10.32
C GLN A 201 -20.84 3.39 10.92
N ARG A 202 -19.58 3.05 11.21
CA ARG A 202 -18.63 3.95 11.88
C ARG A 202 -18.09 5.04 10.98
N PHE A 203 -18.15 4.87 9.67
CA PHE A 203 -17.56 5.84 8.75
C PHE A 203 -18.55 6.42 7.74
N ASN A 204 -19.81 6.00 7.81
CA ASN A 204 -20.89 6.47 6.96
C ASN A 204 -20.57 6.29 5.45
N VAL A 205 -20.24 5.04 5.09
CA VAL A 205 -19.97 4.62 3.70
C VAL A 205 -20.90 3.48 3.28
N ALA A 206 -21.28 3.45 2.01
CA ALA A 206 -22.04 2.34 1.42
C ALA A 206 -21.15 1.11 1.15
N ASP A 207 -21.75 0.03 0.63
CA ASP A 207 -21.14 -1.31 0.52
C ASP A 207 -19.78 -1.31 -0.21
N GLN A 208 -19.65 -0.63 -1.35
CA GLN A 208 -18.38 -0.59 -2.10
C GLN A 208 -17.58 0.70 -1.89
N GLU A 209 -18.18 1.70 -1.23
CA GLU A 209 -17.56 3.00 -0.99
C GLU A 209 -16.49 2.90 0.10
N GLY A 210 -15.39 3.62 -0.10
CA GLY A 210 -14.31 3.76 0.86
C GLY A 210 -13.90 5.22 1.03
N PHE A 211 -13.20 5.48 2.13
CA PHE A 211 -12.49 6.73 2.32
C PHE A 211 -11.08 6.44 2.82
N VAL A 212 -10.26 7.48 2.73
CA VAL A 212 -8.87 7.45 3.18
C VAL A 212 -8.60 8.66 4.04
N ILE A 213 -7.77 8.51 5.06
CA ILE A 213 -7.31 9.59 5.93
C ILE A 213 -5.81 9.66 5.84
N GLU A 214 -5.30 10.85 5.54
CA GLU A 214 -3.92 11.22 5.80
C GLU A 214 -3.87 12.02 7.10
N MET A 215 -2.92 11.67 7.95
CA MET A 215 -2.79 12.20 9.30
C MET A 215 -1.42 12.84 9.50
N VAL A 216 -1.40 14.07 10.00
CA VAL A 216 -0.19 14.83 10.33
C VAL A 216 -0.26 15.36 11.76
N GLY A 217 0.85 15.91 12.27
CA GLY A 217 0.93 16.48 13.62
C GLY A 217 1.56 15.51 14.61
N ARG A 218 0.94 15.38 15.80
CA ARG A 218 1.52 14.62 16.92
C ARG A 218 1.74 13.14 16.62
N ILE A 219 1.04 12.61 15.62
CA ILE A 219 1.13 11.24 15.12
C ILE A 219 2.57 10.81 14.77
N THR A 220 3.45 11.75 14.41
CA THR A 220 4.86 11.49 14.08
C THR A 220 5.87 11.98 15.13
N GLU A 221 5.42 12.44 16.30
CA GLU A 221 6.28 12.97 17.37
C GLU A 221 7.25 14.08 16.87
N GLY A 222 6.77 14.93 15.96
CA GLY A 222 7.54 16.05 15.41
C GLY A 222 8.55 15.66 14.32
N MET A 223 8.56 14.40 13.88
CA MET A 223 9.36 13.96 12.73
C MET A 223 8.64 14.27 11.41
N THR A 224 9.43 14.45 10.34
CA THR A 224 8.89 14.57 8.98
C THR A 224 8.26 13.26 8.56
N GLY A 225 6.94 13.24 8.41
CA GLY A 225 6.18 12.03 8.11
C GLY A 225 4.67 12.23 8.14
N THR A 226 3.95 11.16 7.84
CA THR A 226 2.48 11.10 7.90
C THR A 226 2.05 9.76 8.49
N GLY A 227 0.87 9.73 9.10
CA GLY A 227 0.13 8.48 9.27
C GLY A 227 -1.02 8.41 8.29
N PHE A 228 -1.59 7.21 8.16
CA PHE A 228 -2.71 6.97 7.26
C PHE A 228 -3.69 5.96 7.84
N LEU A 229 -4.95 6.06 7.43
CA LEU A 229 -6.01 5.09 7.71
C LEU A 229 -6.89 4.90 6.48
N TYR A 230 -6.99 3.67 5.99
CA TYR A 230 -7.73 3.32 4.78
C TYR A 230 -8.76 2.23 5.07
N THR A 231 -9.94 2.35 4.46
CA THR A 231 -10.98 1.32 4.56
C THR A 231 -10.84 0.25 3.50
N ASN A 232 -10.75 -1.00 3.95
CA ASN A 232 -10.96 -2.18 3.12
C ASN A 232 -12.36 -2.73 3.37
N LYS A 233 -12.77 -3.82 2.70
CA LYS A 233 -14.10 -4.40 2.87
C LYS A 233 -14.34 -4.90 4.29
N GLU A 234 -13.39 -5.69 4.80
CA GLU A 234 -13.46 -6.38 6.11
C GLU A 234 -12.28 -6.03 7.04
N SER A 235 -11.57 -4.94 6.75
CA SER A 235 -10.47 -4.46 7.58
C SER A 235 -10.22 -2.96 7.41
N LEU A 236 -9.41 -2.41 8.30
CA LEU A 236 -8.80 -1.09 8.17
C LEU A 236 -7.29 -1.27 8.05
N THR A 237 -6.67 -0.57 7.11
CA THR A 237 -5.21 -0.44 7.08
C THR A 237 -4.82 0.85 7.78
N ILE A 238 -4.01 0.77 8.83
CA ILE A 238 -3.46 1.93 9.53
C ILE A 238 -1.94 1.89 9.45
N GLY A 239 -1.29 3.04 9.33
CA GLY A 239 0.16 3.08 9.33
C GLY A 239 0.74 4.45 9.63
N VAL A 240 2.06 4.47 9.79
CA VAL A 240 2.85 5.68 9.99
C VAL A 240 4.19 5.54 9.28
N GLY A 241 4.55 6.58 8.52
CA GLY A 241 5.82 6.70 7.83
C GLY A 241 6.58 7.94 8.28
N CYS A 242 7.87 7.81 8.54
CA CYS A 242 8.75 8.92 8.92
C CYS A 242 10.10 8.83 8.21
N MET A 243 10.73 9.99 7.99
CA MET A 243 12.08 10.07 7.44
C MET A 243 13.12 9.49 8.42
N PRO A 244 13.96 8.50 8.02
CA PRO A 244 14.96 7.93 8.89
C PRO A 244 15.99 8.93 9.43
N GLY A 245 16.24 10.02 8.70
CA GLY A 245 17.12 11.10 9.14
C GLY A 245 16.64 11.80 10.42
N ASP A 246 15.34 11.74 10.71
CA ASP A 246 14.74 12.39 11.88
C ASP A 246 14.70 11.49 13.12
N PHE A 247 14.76 10.16 12.98
CA PHE A 247 14.78 9.26 14.15
C PHE A 247 15.96 9.53 15.09
N LYS A 248 17.14 9.86 14.55
CA LYS A 248 18.32 10.20 15.37
C LYS A 248 18.17 11.54 16.10
N LYS A 249 17.40 12.47 15.52
CA LYS A 249 17.17 13.82 16.06
C LYS A 249 15.99 13.85 17.03
N ASN A 250 15.07 12.90 16.90
CA ASN A 250 13.92 12.78 17.78
C ASN A 250 14.41 12.51 19.23
N PRO A 251 14.12 13.39 20.19
CA PRO A 251 14.62 13.25 21.56
C PRO A 251 14.09 12.01 22.27
N ASN A 252 12.90 11.53 21.87
CA ASN A 252 12.27 10.33 22.41
C ASN A 252 12.78 9.04 21.74
N ARG A 253 13.60 9.14 20.68
CA ARG A 253 14.12 8.02 19.87
C ARG A 253 13.04 6.99 19.50
N MET A 254 11.83 7.48 19.20
CA MET A 254 10.67 6.64 18.91
C MET A 254 10.85 5.96 17.56
N SER A 255 10.69 4.64 17.52
CA SER A 255 10.59 3.91 16.25
C SER A 255 9.19 4.05 15.66
N THR A 256 9.05 3.88 14.35
CA THR A 256 7.75 3.90 13.65
C THR A 256 6.77 2.87 14.18
N TYR A 257 7.26 1.70 14.60
CA TYR A 257 6.42 0.70 15.26
C TYR A 257 5.84 1.21 16.58
N VAL A 258 6.66 1.85 17.42
CA VAL A 258 6.19 2.42 18.69
C VAL A 258 5.22 3.58 18.45
N LEU A 259 5.46 4.41 17.42
CA LEU A 259 4.50 5.44 17.01
C LEU A 259 3.16 4.82 16.65
N LEU A 260 3.13 3.79 15.81
CA LEU A 260 1.89 3.13 15.42
C LEU A 260 1.11 2.62 16.64
N LYS A 261 1.80 1.94 17.57
CA LYS A 261 1.19 1.44 18.82
C LYS A 261 0.70 2.54 19.76
N LYS A 262 1.41 3.67 19.82
CA LYS A 262 0.94 4.85 20.57
C LYS A 262 -0.32 5.42 19.92
N ASN A 263 -0.34 5.56 18.60
CA ASN A 263 -1.46 6.14 17.86
C ASN A 263 -2.72 5.27 17.90
N GLU A 264 -2.57 3.93 17.96
CA GLU A 264 -3.68 3.03 18.31
C GLU A 264 -4.20 3.33 19.73
N ALA A 265 -3.33 3.58 20.70
CA ALA A 265 -3.71 3.81 22.10
C ALA A 265 -4.26 5.23 22.37
N SER A 266 -4.01 6.21 21.50
CA SER A 266 -4.44 7.61 21.67
C SER A 266 -5.95 7.76 21.45
N SER A 267 -6.64 8.53 22.29
CA SER A 267 -8.08 8.75 22.20
C SER A 267 -8.49 9.76 21.15
N VAL A 268 -9.09 9.26 20.07
CA VAL A 268 -9.84 10.06 19.10
C VAL A 268 -11.32 9.90 19.42
N ASP A 269 -11.87 10.98 19.96
CA ASP A 269 -13.20 11.13 20.55
C ASP A 269 -14.37 10.61 19.66
N ARG A 270 -15.41 10.08 20.31
CA ARG A 270 -16.64 9.53 19.72
C ARG A 270 -17.56 10.60 19.07
N SER A 271 -17.23 11.89 19.19
CA SER A 271 -18.15 12.99 18.91
C SER A 271 -18.53 13.20 17.44
N THR A 272 -17.82 12.60 16.48
CA THR A 272 -18.11 12.78 15.04
C THR A 272 -19.19 11.87 14.47
N HIS A 273 -19.70 10.88 15.23
CA HIS A 273 -20.51 9.79 14.64
C HIS A 273 -21.76 9.42 15.46
N ARG A 274 -22.52 10.42 15.96
CA ARG A 274 -23.94 10.17 16.24
C ARG A 274 -24.67 10.03 14.90
N GLY A 275 -24.84 8.79 14.45
CA GLY A 275 -25.84 8.49 13.43
C GLY A 275 -27.18 9.12 13.82
N ARG A 276 -27.82 9.83 12.87
CA ARG A 276 -29.22 10.23 13.01
C ARG A 276 -30.01 8.97 13.34
N ARG A 277 -30.50 8.86 14.58
CA ARG A 277 -31.59 7.94 14.87
C ARG A 277 -32.84 8.60 14.33
N ASP A 278 -33.51 7.90 13.43
CA ASP A 278 -34.86 8.25 13.01
C ASP A 278 -35.81 8.29 14.22
N GLU A 279 -36.67 9.29 14.12
CA GLU A 279 -37.90 9.65 14.84
C GLU A 279 -38.39 8.79 16.01
N GLY A 280 -38.61 9.45 17.15
CA GLY A 280 -39.44 8.93 18.23
C GLY A 280 -39.28 9.67 19.56
N VAL A 281 -40.14 10.66 19.80
CA VAL A 281 -40.40 11.39 21.06
C VAL A 281 -39.42 12.51 21.42
N LEU A 282 -39.81 13.74 21.06
CA LEU A 282 -39.30 14.99 21.62
C LEU A 282 -39.55 15.02 23.14
N ARG A 283 -38.49 14.87 23.94
CA ARG A 283 -38.42 15.44 25.29
C ARG A 283 -37.38 16.55 25.28
N SER A 284 -37.76 17.73 25.76
CA SER A 284 -36.92 18.93 25.84
C SER A 284 -35.62 18.65 26.63
N PRO A 285 -34.43 19.08 26.16
CA PRO A 285 -33.21 18.96 26.94
C PRO A 285 -33.17 19.98 28.09
N ASP A 286 -32.75 19.50 29.27
CA ASP A 286 -32.39 20.32 30.44
C ASP A 286 -31.12 21.15 30.13
N PRO A 287 -31.16 22.49 30.21
CA PRO A 287 -30.03 23.36 29.86
C PRO A 287 -28.86 23.31 30.86
N ARG A 288 -28.92 22.50 31.93
CA ARG A 288 -27.88 22.41 32.97
C ARG A 288 -26.93 21.22 32.86
N ARG A 289 -27.12 20.31 31.88
CA ARG A 289 -26.16 19.23 31.60
C ARG A 289 -25.29 19.59 30.40
N GLY A 290 -24.07 20.08 30.68
CA GLY A 290 -23.04 20.24 29.66
C GLY A 290 -22.78 18.92 28.92
N LEU A 291 -22.48 19.01 27.63
CA LEU A 291 -22.03 17.89 26.80
C LEU A 291 -20.77 17.28 27.41
N GLN A 292 -20.91 16.12 28.06
CA GLN A 292 -19.76 15.33 28.48
C GLN A 292 -19.24 14.57 27.25
N CYS A 293 -18.10 15.01 26.70
CA CYS A 293 -17.35 14.23 25.71
C CYS A 293 -16.58 13.15 26.45
N ASP A 294 -16.96 11.88 26.23
CA ASP A 294 -16.18 10.75 26.70
C ASP A 294 -15.12 10.43 25.63
N SER A 295 -13.88 10.84 25.86
CA SER A 295 -12.73 10.49 25.02
C SER A 295 -12.47 8.98 25.08
N VAL A 296 -12.45 8.28 23.94
CA VAL A 296 -12.19 6.84 23.83
C VAL A 296 -10.93 6.62 22.98
N SER A 297 -10.01 5.73 23.40
CA SER A 297 -8.81 5.40 22.61
C SER A 297 -9.17 4.94 21.19
N LEU A 298 -8.37 5.22 20.17
CA LEU A 298 -8.60 4.69 18.81
C LEU A 298 -8.75 3.17 18.86
N ARG A 299 -7.98 2.48 19.72
CA ARG A 299 -8.08 1.05 19.98
C ARG A 299 -9.39 0.63 20.64
N GLN A 300 -9.86 1.33 21.67
CA GLN A 300 -11.19 1.07 22.24
C GLN A 300 -12.29 1.38 21.23
N TRP A 301 -12.12 2.42 20.42
CA TRP A 301 -13.00 2.77 19.33
C TRP A 301 -13.01 1.66 18.27
N LEU A 302 -11.87 1.08 17.93
CA LEU A 302 -11.74 -0.09 17.03
C LEU A 302 -12.39 -1.34 17.65
N ASP A 303 -12.10 -1.64 18.92
CA ASP A 303 -12.47 -2.87 19.64
C ASP A 303 -13.91 -2.91 20.17
N ASP A 304 -14.62 -1.79 20.25
CA ASP A 304 -15.99 -1.74 20.77
C ASP A 304 -16.97 -2.52 19.86
N ARG A 305 -17.11 -3.82 20.13
CA ARG A 305 -18.04 -4.74 19.47
C ARG A 305 -19.51 -4.55 19.89
N ARG A 306 -19.91 -3.34 20.30
CA ARG A 306 -21.25 -3.07 20.85
C ARG A 306 -22.16 -2.38 19.85
#